data_AF-A0ABD1UFL2-F1
#
_entry.id   AF-A0ABD1UFL2-F1
#
_cell.length_a   1.000
_cell.length_b   1.000
_cell.length_c   1.000
_cell.angle_alpha   90.00
_cell.angle_beta   90.00
_cell.angle_gamma   90.00
#
_symmetry.space_group_name_H-M   'P 1'
#
loop_
_entity.id
_entity.type
_entity.pdbx_description
1 polymer ?
#
loop_
_entity_poly.entity_id
_entity_poly.type
_entity_poly.pdbx_seq_one_letter_code
_entity_poly.pdbx_strand_id
1 'polypeptide(L)'
;MASTSLSSSSPLMVSKSSLIYSQLHAYSSSSNLSFTHRKSSNHPLRTLVTRAEFGTTLFERDIVGSDDPPSNMPLSGSGLPDIEDKEEPQCPPGLRQYESMVVLRPEMSEDERLVFTQKYEELLVAGGGMYVEVFNRGVIPLAYGIKKKNKAGESNTYLDGIYLLFTYFTKPESMDVLEGTLQTDDDVIRSSSFKIRKRKLF
;
A
#
# COMPACT_ATOMS: atom_id res chain seq x y z
N MET A 1 44.85 -30.90 68.94
CA MET A 1 43.56 -30.19 68.76
C MET A 1 43.01 -30.71 67.43
N ALA A 2 42.15 -31.76 67.44
CA ALA A 2 40.68 -31.68 67.45
C ALA A 2 40.16 -30.80 66.28
N SER A 3 39.26 -31.19 65.36
CA SER A 3 38.40 -32.38 65.20
C SER A 3 37.63 -32.26 63.85
N THR A 4 37.21 -33.41 63.30
CA THR A 4 35.95 -33.71 62.57
C THR A 4 35.56 -33.04 61.24
N SER A 5 35.45 -33.90 60.23
CA SER A 5 34.55 -33.90 59.07
C SER A 5 33.06 -33.68 59.41
N LEU A 6 32.28 -33.09 58.50
CA LEU A 6 30.84 -33.35 58.36
C LEU A 6 30.37 -33.15 56.91
N SER A 7 29.81 -34.24 56.38
CA SER A 7 29.03 -34.37 55.15
C SER A 7 27.63 -33.79 55.36
N SER A 8 27.03 -33.16 54.34
CA SER A 8 25.57 -33.03 54.27
C SER A 8 25.08 -33.10 52.83
N SER A 9 24.57 -34.27 52.46
CA SER A 9 23.63 -34.48 51.35
C SER A 9 22.25 -33.94 51.73
N SER A 10 21.49 -33.42 50.76
CA SER A 10 20.05 -33.16 50.90
C SER A 10 19.32 -33.49 49.59
N PRO A 11 18.21 -34.26 49.62
CA PRO A 11 17.51 -34.75 48.43
C PRO A 11 16.24 -33.96 48.04
N LEU A 12 15.87 -34.12 46.76
CA LEU A 12 14.53 -34.19 46.12
C LEU A 12 13.34 -33.43 46.73
N MET A 13 12.69 -32.59 45.91
CA MET A 13 11.23 -32.41 45.91
C MET A 13 10.72 -32.28 44.46
N VAL A 14 10.03 -33.33 44.02
CA VAL A 14 9.15 -33.36 42.84
C VAL A 14 7.86 -32.62 43.21
N SER A 15 7.47 -31.60 42.44
CA SER A 15 6.11 -31.05 42.50
C SER A 15 5.38 -31.38 41.20
N LYS A 16 4.45 -32.34 41.29
CA LYS A 16 3.44 -32.62 40.29
C LYS A 16 2.22 -31.75 40.63
N SER A 17 1.83 -30.84 39.76
CA SER A 17 0.52 -30.18 39.86
C SER A 17 -0.49 -30.90 38.97
N SER A 18 -1.48 -31.50 39.62
CA SER A 18 -2.66 -32.11 39.00
C SER A 18 -3.72 -31.05 38.67
N LEU A 19 -4.22 -31.16 37.45
CA LEU A 19 -5.52 -30.77 36.90
C LEU A 19 -6.56 -30.20 37.90
N ILE A 20 -7.06 -28.99 37.59
CA ILE A 20 -8.40 -28.57 37.99
C ILE A 20 -9.22 -28.27 36.75
N TYR A 21 -10.31 -29.02 36.68
CA TYR A 21 -11.47 -28.98 35.82
C TYR A 21 -12.24 -27.66 35.97
N SER A 22 -12.55 -26.99 34.87
CA SER A 22 -13.71 -26.09 34.81
C SER A 22 -14.34 -26.14 33.42
N GLN A 23 -15.45 -26.86 33.35
CA GLN A 23 -16.42 -26.80 32.27
C GLN A 23 -17.00 -25.39 32.24
N LEU A 24 -16.85 -24.68 31.12
CA LEU A 24 -17.64 -23.50 30.82
C LEU A 24 -18.58 -23.81 29.67
N HIS A 25 -19.86 -23.62 29.97
CA HIS A 25 -21.00 -23.80 29.10
C HIS A 25 -20.86 -22.96 27.83
N ALA A 26 -21.02 -23.62 26.68
CA ALA A 26 -21.24 -22.99 25.40
C ALA A 26 -22.62 -22.30 25.42
N TYR A 27 -22.63 -20.98 25.55
CA TYR A 27 -23.80 -20.17 25.23
C TYR A 27 -23.91 -20.09 23.70
N SER A 28 -24.81 -20.90 23.14
CA SER A 28 -25.30 -20.77 21.77
C SER A 28 -26.14 -19.50 21.70
N SER A 29 -25.58 -18.42 21.14
CA SER A 29 -26.34 -17.24 20.75
C SER A 29 -26.66 -17.34 19.26
N SER A 30 -27.82 -17.90 18.96
CA SER A 30 -28.42 -17.91 17.62
C SER A 30 -29.20 -16.62 17.41
N SER A 31 -28.52 -15.53 17.03
CA SER A 31 -29.19 -14.37 16.46
C SER A 31 -29.53 -14.64 15.00
N ASN A 32 -30.77 -15.05 14.75
CA ASN A 32 -31.36 -15.06 13.41
C ASN A 32 -31.53 -13.61 12.93
N LEU A 33 -30.58 -13.11 12.13
CA LEU A 33 -30.77 -11.88 11.37
C LEU A 33 -31.62 -12.21 10.14
N SER A 34 -32.90 -11.88 10.21
CA SER A 34 -33.81 -11.89 9.06
C SER A 34 -33.43 -10.77 8.09
N PHE A 35 -32.72 -11.13 7.03
CA PHE A 35 -32.47 -10.24 5.89
C PHE A 35 -33.78 -10.07 5.11
N THR A 36 -34.46 -8.94 5.28
CA THR A 36 -35.60 -8.58 4.46
C THR A 36 -35.12 -8.20 3.07
N HIS A 37 -35.55 -8.99 2.08
CA HIS A 37 -35.25 -8.80 0.68
C HIS A 37 -36.02 -7.59 0.11
N ARG A 38 -35.26 -6.74 -0.59
CA ARG A 38 -35.63 -5.67 -1.52
C ARG A 38 -37.10 -5.60 -1.97
N LYS A 39 -37.66 -4.37 -1.91
CA LYS A 39 -38.42 -3.79 -3.03
C LYS A 39 -37.91 -2.36 -3.28
N SER A 40 -36.98 -2.24 -4.23
CA SER A 40 -36.63 -0.96 -4.85
C SER A 40 -37.83 -0.52 -5.69
N SER A 41 -38.49 0.55 -5.25
CA SER A 41 -39.53 1.24 -6.00
C SER A 41 -38.90 1.89 -7.24
N ASN A 42 -39.31 1.44 -8.43
CA ASN A 42 -39.01 2.08 -9.71
C ASN A 42 -39.71 3.44 -9.75
N HIS A 43 -38.97 4.51 -9.52
CA HIS A 43 -39.38 5.87 -9.83
C HIS A 43 -38.60 6.29 -11.10
N PRO A 44 -39.28 6.66 -12.19
CA PRO A 44 -38.59 7.15 -13.38
C PRO A 44 -38.00 8.53 -13.09
N LEU A 45 -36.68 8.62 -13.04
CA LEU A 45 -35.98 9.90 -13.09
C LEU A 45 -36.21 10.51 -14.47
N ARG A 46 -36.99 11.59 -14.48
CA ARG A 46 -37.21 12.45 -15.64
C ARG A 46 -35.91 13.24 -15.86
N THR A 47 -35.03 12.72 -16.71
CA THR A 47 -33.83 13.43 -17.18
C THR A 47 -34.26 14.63 -18.02
N LEU A 48 -34.22 15.83 -17.43
CA LEU A 48 -34.22 17.05 -18.21
C LEU A 48 -32.78 17.27 -18.69
N VAL A 49 -32.54 16.92 -19.95
CA VAL A 49 -31.37 17.37 -20.71
C VAL A 49 -31.44 18.90 -20.78
N THR A 50 -30.68 19.57 -19.93
CA THR A 50 -30.33 20.98 -20.14
C THR A 50 -29.03 21.00 -20.91
N ARG A 51 -29.14 21.38 -22.19
CA ARG A 51 -28.02 21.65 -23.10
C ARG A 51 -27.24 22.83 -22.52
N ALA A 52 -26.16 22.55 -21.80
CA ALA A 52 -25.19 23.56 -21.41
C ALA A 52 -24.30 23.85 -22.63
N GLU A 53 -24.62 24.93 -23.34
CA GLU A 53 -23.74 25.51 -24.36
C GLU A 53 -22.64 26.29 -23.63
N PHE A 54 -21.49 25.66 -23.42
CA PHE A 54 -20.29 26.38 -23.01
C PHE A 54 -19.73 27.08 -24.25
N GLY A 55 -20.04 28.38 -24.37
CA GLY A 55 -19.50 29.26 -25.39
C GLY A 55 -17.98 29.35 -25.27
N THR A 56 -17.27 28.80 -26.24
CA THR A 56 -15.84 29.05 -26.46
C THR A 56 -15.68 30.42 -27.13
N THR A 57 -15.77 31.50 -26.35
CA THR A 57 -15.44 32.86 -26.80
C THR A 57 -14.46 33.54 -25.84
N LEU A 58 -13.45 32.79 -25.38
CA LEU A 58 -12.38 33.31 -24.52
C LEU A 58 -10.99 33.18 -25.17
N PHE A 59 -10.89 33.48 -26.47
CA PHE A 59 -9.61 33.85 -27.10
C PHE A 59 -9.85 34.93 -28.15
N GLU A 60 -10.52 36.01 -27.75
CA GLU A 60 -10.39 37.30 -28.43
C GLU A 60 -9.22 38.01 -27.77
N ARG A 61 -8.01 37.66 -28.22
CA ARG A 61 -6.79 38.40 -27.89
C ARG A 61 -6.60 39.43 -28.98
N ASP A 62 -6.87 40.67 -28.62
CA ASP A 62 -6.59 41.87 -29.42
C ASP A 62 -5.16 41.82 -29.98
N ILE A 63 -5.04 41.75 -31.31
CA ILE A 63 -3.83 42.17 -32.01
C ILE A 63 -4.27 43.23 -33.02
N VAL A 64 -4.14 44.47 -32.55
CA VAL A 64 -4.18 45.71 -33.34
C VAL A 64 -3.24 45.57 -34.53
N GLY A 65 -3.78 45.88 -35.70
CA GLY A 65 -3.06 45.84 -36.97
C GLY A 65 -1.95 46.88 -37.06
N SER A 66 -0.89 46.46 -37.74
CA SER A 66 0.08 47.33 -38.39
C SER A 66 0.57 46.60 -39.64
N ASP A 67 0.24 47.20 -40.80
CA ASP A 67 0.70 46.82 -42.13
C ASP A 67 2.24 46.77 -42.21
N ASP A 68 2.78 45.66 -42.70
CA ASP A 68 3.98 45.54 -43.56
C ASP A 68 4.31 44.04 -43.81
N PRO A 69 4.57 43.57 -45.04
CA PRO A 69 4.97 42.19 -45.32
C PRO A 69 6.50 42.04 -45.26
N PRO A 70 7.05 40.96 -44.69
CA PRO A 70 7.79 40.04 -45.58
C PRO A 70 7.88 38.56 -45.12
N SER A 71 8.11 37.70 -46.13
CA SER A 71 8.97 36.52 -46.14
C SER A 71 8.71 35.32 -45.19
N ASN A 72 8.44 34.17 -45.82
CA ASN A 72 8.82 32.80 -45.46
C ASN A 72 8.92 32.41 -43.98
N MET A 73 7.97 31.60 -43.50
CA MET A 73 8.17 30.71 -42.37
C MET A 73 7.33 29.43 -42.54
N PRO A 74 7.93 28.24 -42.70
CA PRO A 74 7.24 26.98 -42.50
C PRO A 74 7.36 26.65 -41.02
N LEU A 75 6.27 26.78 -40.24
CA LEU A 75 6.33 26.40 -38.83
C LEU A 75 5.33 25.29 -38.51
N SER A 76 5.85 24.09 -38.73
CA SER A 76 5.69 22.89 -37.91
C SER A 76 4.38 22.72 -37.15
N GLY A 77 3.61 21.76 -37.65
CA GLY A 77 3.28 20.55 -36.88
C GLY A 77 2.85 20.82 -35.44
N SER A 78 1.54 20.82 -35.25
CA SER A 78 0.86 20.67 -33.97
C SER A 78 1.46 19.48 -33.20
N GLY A 79 2.51 19.75 -32.44
CA GLY A 79 3.11 18.84 -31.50
C GLY A 79 2.11 18.58 -30.39
N LEU A 80 1.60 17.36 -30.35
CA LEU A 80 1.26 16.76 -29.08
C LEU A 80 2.52 16.88 -28.20
N PRO A 81 2.41 17.30 -26.93
CA PRO A 81 3.54 17.15 -26.02
C PRO A 81 3.83 15.66 -25.97
N ASP A 82 4.93 15.31 -26.61
CA ASP A 82 5.71 14.11 -26.43
C ASP A 82 5.73 13.85 -24.93
N ILE A 83 4.90 12.89 -24.49
CA ILE A 83 5.04 12.31 -23.17
C ILE A 83 6.46 11.78 -23.21
N GLU A 84 7.37 12.46 -22.52
CA GLU A 84 8.72 12.00 -22.32
C GLU A 84 8.61 10.53 -21.92
N ASP A 85 9.00 9.65 -22.84
CA ASP A 85 9.45 8.32 -22.55
C ASP A 85 10.69 8.52 -21.65
N LYS A 86 10.48 8.88 -20.38
CA LYS A 86 11.50 8.77 -19.36
C LYS A 86 11.89 7.31 -19.38
N GLU A 87 13.04 7.04 -19.99
CA GLU A 87 13.61 5.71 -20.13
C GLU A 87 13.55 5.04 -18.76
N GLU A 88 12.62 4.08 -18.59
CA GLU A 88 12.66 3.19 -17.45
C GLU A 88 14.07 2.59 -17.42
N PRO A 89 14.84 2.77 -16.34
CA PRO A 89 16.23 2.37 -16.31
C PRO A 89 16.31 0.89 -16.68
N GLN A 90 17.06 0.60 -17.74
CA GLN A 90 17.18 -0.75 -18.28
C GLN A 90 17.57 -1.71 -17.16
N CYS A 91 16.77 -2.77 -16.98
CA CYS A 91 16.99 -3.78 -15.95
C CYS A 91 18.48 -4.19 -15.92
N PRO A 92 19.24 -3.88 -14.86
CA PRO A 92 20.62 -4.29 -14.78
C PRO A 92 20.70 -5.82 -14.79
N PRO A 93 21.75 -6.39 -15.41
CA PRO A 93 21.85 -7.83 -15.62
C PRO A 93 21.77 -8.59 -14.30
N GLY A 94 20.82 -9.53 -14.21
CA GLY A 94 20.61 -10.39 -13.04
C GLY A 94 19.56 -9.91 -12.04
N LEU A 95 19.04 -8.68 -12.15
CA LEU A 95 17.92 -8.20 -11.34
C LEU A 95 16.60 -8.32 -12.10
N ARG A 96 15.50 -8.34 -11.33
CA ARG A 96 14.13 -8.35 -11.87
C ARG A 96 13.41 -7.09 -11.39
N GLN A 97 12.61 -6.51 -12.29
CA GLN A 97 11.74 -5.40 -11.97
C GLN A 97 10.52 -5.89 -11.18
N TYR A 98 10.27 -5.23 -10.07
CA TYR A 98 9.10 -5.44 -9.23
C TYR A 98 8.45 -4.12 -8.88
N GLU A 99 7.15 -4.19 -8.64
CA GLU A 99 6.33 -3.09 -8.16
C GLU A 99 5.57 -3.59 -6.93
N SER A 100 5.73 -2.93 -5.79
CA SER A 100 5.01 -3.28 -4.58
C SER A 100 4.10 -2.17 -4.14
N MET A 101 2.83 -2.52 -4.02
CA MET A 101 1.80 -1.67 -3.44
C MET A 101 1.70 -1.98 -1.95
N VAL A 102 1.87 -0.95 -1.13
CA VAL A 102 1.79 -1.02 0.32
C VAL A 102 0.70 -0.07 0.78
N VAL A 103 -0.19 -0.58 1.63
CA VAL A 103 -1.24 0.20 2.26
C VAL A 103 -0.90 0.34 3.74
N LEU A 104 -0.69 1.57 4.19
CA LEU A 104 -0.40 1.91 5.58
C LEU A 104 -1.66 2.34 6.34
N ARG A 105 -1.57 2.31 7.67
CA ARG A 105 -2.60 2.87 8.56
C ARG A 105 -2.81 4.37 8.29
N PRO A 106 -4.05 4.87 8.24
CA PRO A 106 -4.33 6.29 7.93
C PRO A 106 -3.87 7.26 9.02
N GLU A 107 -3.70 6.77 10.25
CA GLU A 107 -3.24 7.56 11.41
C GLU A 107 -1.74 7.90 11.36
N MET A 108 -0.97 7.24 10.48
CA MET A 108 0.47 7.51 10.33
C MET A 108 0.70 8.93 9.80
N SER A 109 1.48 9.70 10.56
CA SER A 109 1.93 11.04 10.20
C SER A 109 2.93 11.02 9.03
N GLU A 110 3.19 12.18 8.43
CA GLU A 110 4.11 12.29 7.29
C GLU A 110 5.56 11.92 7.66
N ASP A 111 6.00 12.30 8.86
CA ASP A 111 7.34 11.97 9.36
C ASP A 111 7.51 10.46 9.54
N GLU A 112 6.50 9.77 10.08
CA GLU A 112 6.53 8.31 10.22
C GLU A 112 6.53 7.61 8.86
N ARG A 113 5.86 8.18 7.85
CA ARG A 113 5.92 7.66 6.47
C ARG A 113 7.30 7.84 5.86
N LEU A 114 7.99 8.93 6.18
CA LEU A 114 9.36 9.16 5.72
C LEU A 114 10.32 8.14 6.35
N VAL A 115 10.19 7.90 7.65
CA VAL A 115 10.96 6.86 8.37
C VAL A 115 10.68 5.47 7.80
N PHE A 116 9.41 5.16 7.53
CA PHE A 116 9.01 3.91 6.88
C PHE A 116 9.68 3.75 5.51
N THR A 117 9.63 4.79 4.68
CA THR A 117 10.22 4.79 3.35
C THR A 117 11.73 4.56 3.41
N GLN A 118 12.42 5.28 4.28
CA GLN A 118 13.86 5.15 4.47
C GLN A 118 14.25 3.73 4.94
N LYS A 119 13.51 3.16 5.90
CA LYS A 119 13.73 1.78 6.39
C LYS A 119 13.63 0.75 5.27
N TYR A 120 12.62 0.85 4.42
CA TYR A 120 12.39 -0.11 3.34
C TYR A 120 13.30 0.13 2.12
N GLU A 121 13.70 1.36 1.87
CA GLU A 121 14.75 1.67 0.90
C GLU A 121 16.09 1.04 1.33
N GLU A 122 16.48 1.19 2.59
CA GLU A 122 17.69 0.56 3.12
C GLU A 122 17.62 -0.97 3.01
N LEU A 123 16.48 -1.58 3.34
CA LEU A 123 16.28 -3.03 3.20
C LEU A 123 16.43 -3.48 1.75
N LEU A 124 15.85 -2.74 0.80
CA LEU A 124 15.98 -3.03 -0.62
C LEU A 124 17.43 -2.90 -1.09
N VAL A 125 18.14 -1.84 -0.71
CA VAL A 125 19.55 -1.63 -1.03
C VAL A 125 20.43 -2.73 -0.41
N ALA A 126 20.17 -3.12 0.84
CA ALA A 126 20.86 -4.23 1.51
C ALA A 126 20.61 -5.58 0.83
N GLY A 127 19.41 -5.77 0.24
CA GLY A 127 19.07 -6.92 -0.61
C GLY A 127 19.75 -6.90 -2.00
N GLY A 128 20.58 -5.90 -2.29
CA GLY A 128 21.19 -5.71 -3.60
C GLY A 128 20.21 -5.15 -4.64
N GLY A 129 19.17 -4.46 -4.18
CA GLY A 129 18.23 -3.74 -5.01
C GLY A 129 18.84 -2.47 -5.60
N MET A 130 18.42 -2.14 -6.82
CA MET A 130 18.85 -0.94 -7.54
C MET A 130 17.62 -0.15 -8.02
N TYR A 131 17.78 1.16 -8.17
CA TYR A 131 16.74 2.09 -8.61
C TYR A 131 15.43 1.94 -7.83
N VAL A 132 15.48 2.25 -6.53
CA VAL A 132 14.28 2.29 -5.68
C VAL A 132 13.60 3.64 -5.88
N GLU A 133 12.42 3.61 -6.49
CA GLU A 133 11.55 4.77 -6.61
C GLU A 133 10.33 4.58 -5.72
N VAL A 134 10.00 5.62 -4.95
CA VAL A 134 8.86 5.59 -4.03
C VAL A 134 7.89 6.68 -4.41
N PHE A 135 6.66 6.28 -4.71
CA PHE A 135 5.57 7.18 -5.07
C PHE A 135 4.47 7.12 -4.01
N ASN A 136 4.22 8.26 -3.37
CA ASN A 136 3.17 8.39 -2.36
C ASN A 136 1.87 8.89 -3.02
N ARG A 137 0.81 8.07 -2.96
CA ARG A 137 -0.52 8.40 -3.52
C ARG A 137 -1.44 9.10 -2.51
N GLY A 138 -1.02 9.22 -1.25
CA GLY A 138 -1.82 9.82 -0.18
C GLY A 138 -2.89 8.90 0.39
N VAL A 139 -3.82 9.50 1.15
CA VAL A 139 -4.92 8.81 1.84
C VAL A 139 -6.09 8.63 0.86
N ILE A 140 -6.55 7.39 0.69
CA ILE A 140 -7.69 7.06 -0.16
C ILE A 140 -8.61 6.11 0.62
N PRO A 141 -9.95 6.29 0.55
CA PRO A 141 -10.89 5.38 1.18
C PRO A 141 -10.81 3.98 0.56
N LEU A 142 -10.85 2.98 1.42
CA LEU A 142 -10.84 1.57 1.05
C LEU A 142 -12.24 1.14 0.60
N ALA A 143 -12.29 0.16 -0.31
CA ALA A 143 -13.55 -0.41 -0.78
C ALA A 143 -14.33 -1.13 0.33
N TYR A 144 -13.64 -1.60 1.37
CA TYR A 144 -14.22 -2.26 2.55
C TYR A 144 -13.28 -2.10 3.75
N GLY A 145 -13.82 -2.28 4.96
CA GLY A 145 -13.04 -2.18 6.19
C GLY A 145 -12.05 -3.33 6.36
N ILE A 146 -10.76 -3.02 6.52
CA ILE A 146 -9.70 -4.01 6.76
C ILE A 146 -9.45 -4.13 8.26
N LYS A 147 -9.44 -5.36 8.78
CA LYS A 147 -9.08 -5.65 10.18
C LYS A 147 -7.62 -6.08 10.25
N LYS A 148 -6.81 -5.40 11.06
CA LYS A 148 -5.42 -5.76 11.35
C LYS A 148 -5.25 -5.92 12.86
N LYS A 149 -4.54 -6.97 13.26
CA LYS A 149 -4.10 -7.17 14.64
C LYS A 149 -2.67 -6.66 14.77
N ASN A 150 -2.43 -5.79 15.73
CA ASN A 150 -1.09 -5.31 16.07
C ASN A 150 -0.38 -6.33 16.97
N LYS A 151 0.95 -6.21 17.11
CA LYS A 151 1.73 -7.03 18.06
C LYS A 151 1.28 -6.84 19.52
N ALA A 152 0.72 -5.68 19.85
CA ALA A 152 0.12 -5.39 21.14
C ALA A 152 -1.23 -6.12 21.40
N GLY A 153 -1.77 -6.84 20.40
CA GLY A 153 -3.03 -7.58 20.52
C GLY A 153 -4.28 -6.76 20.19
N GLU A 154 -4.13 -5.46 19.92
CA GLU A 154 -5.21 -4.59 19.49
C GLU A 154 -5.71 -4.96 18.09
N SER A 155 -7.02 -5.00 17.90
CA SER A 155 -7.66 -5.30 16.61
C SER A 155 -8.28 -4.03 16.04
N ASN A 156 -7.58 -3.39 15.12
CA ASN A 156 -8.00 -2.14 14.50
C ASN A 156 -8.73 -2.41 13.19
N THR A 157 -9.78 -1.64 12.92
CA THR A 157 -10.54 -1.69 11.66
C THR A 157 -10.36 -0.37 10.93
N TYR A 158 -9.81 -0.41 9.71
CA TYR A 158 -9.52 0.77 8.91
C TYR A 158 -10.49 0.88 7.73
N LEU A 159 -11.03 2.08 7.50
CA LEU A 159 -11.84 2.42 6.33
C LEU A 159 -11.04 3.20 5.28
N ASP A 160 -9.93 3.81 5.69
CA ASP A 160 -9.01 4.55 4.83
C ASP A 160 -7.62 3.93 4.91
N GLY A 161 -6.78 4.18 3.91
CA GLY A 161 -5.39 3.76 3.90
C GLY A 161 -4.51 4.73 3.10
N ILE A 162 -3.24 4.80 3.48
CA ILE A 162 -2.24 5.55 2.70
C ILE A 162 -1.57 4.58 1.74
N TYR A 163 -1.57 4.92 0.46
CA TYR A 163 -1.01 4.08 -0.59
C TYR A 163 0.41 4.53 -0.93
N LEU A 164 1.38 3.66 -0.69
CA LEU A 164 2.76 3.81 -1.14
C LEU A 164 3.04 2.79 -2.24
N LEU A 165 3.65 3.28 -3.32
CA LEU A 165 4.08 2.45 -4.43
C LEU A 165 5.59 2.45 -4.51
N PHE A 166 6.17 1.26 -4.46
CA PHE A 166 7.60 1.04 -4.60
C PHE A 166 7.86 0.40 -5.97
N THR A 167 8.63 1.08 -6.82
CA THR A 167 9.16 0.50 -8.06
C THR A 167 10.65 0.26 -7.84
N TYR A 168 11.10 -0.98 -8.00
CA TYR A 168 12.49 -1.33 -7.71
C TYR A 168 12.95 -2.55 -8.50
N PHE A 169 14.26 -2.66 -8.67
CA PHE A 169 14.90 -3.86 -9.23
C PHE A 169 15.57 -4.61 -8.09
N THR A 170 15.25 -5.88 -7.90
CA THR A 170 15.88 -6.69 -6.85
C THR A 170 16.17 -8.11 -7.32
N LYS A 171 16.98 -8.82 -6.53
CA LYS A 171 17.21 -10.25 -6.69
C LYS A 171 15.94 -11.00 -6.29
N PRO A 172 15.57 -12.06 -7.01
CA PRO A 172 14.39 -12.86 -6.65
C PRO A 172 14.52 -13.49 -5.26
N GLU A 173 15.74 -13.78 -4.81
CA GLU A 173 16.03 -14.38 -3.49
C GLU A 173 15.70 -13.44 -2.31
N SER A 174 15.80 -12.13 -2.52
CA SER A 174 15.58 -11.12 -1.47
C SER A 174 14.10 -10.71 -1.34
N MET A 175 13.25 -11.12 -2.30
CA MET A 175 11.83 -10.77 -2.29
C MET A 175 11.10 -11.40 -1.10
N ASP A 176 11.39 -12.65 -0.78
CA ASP A 176 10.69 -13.38 0.30
C ASP A 176 10.92 -12.70 1.66
N VAL A 177 12.13 -12.19 1.88
CA VAL A 177 12.50 -11.44 3.10
C VAL A 177 11.72 -10.11 3.15
N LEU A 178 11.66 -9.38 2.03
CA LEU A 178 10.89 -8.14 1.95
C LEU A 178 9.40 -8.37 2.23
N GLU A 179 8.79 -9.37 1.60
CA GLU A 179 7.38 -9.70 1.82
C GLU A 179 7.11 -10.12 3.26
N GLY A 180 7.98 -10.94 3.85
CA GLY A 180 7.90 -11.35 5.25
C GLY A 180 7.96 -10.17 6.21
N THR A 181 8.87 -9.21 5.98
CA THR A 181 8.97 -8.00 6.80
C THR A 181 7.75 -7.09 6.64
N LEU A 182 7.26 -6.86 5.42
CA LEU A 182 6.04 -6.07 5.18
C LEU A 182 4.81 -6.67 5.84
N GLN A 183 4.67 -8.00 5.88
CA GLN A 183 3.55 -8.66 6.55
C GLN A 183 3.66 -8.57 8.08
N THR A 184 4.88 -8.60 8.61
CA THR A 184 5.19 -8.58 10.05
C THR A 184 5.07 -7.18 10.66
N ASP A 185 5.22 -6.12 9.86
CA ASP A 185 5.07 -4.75 10.34
C ASP A 185 3.58 -4.42 10.63
N ASP A 186 3.37 -3.70 11.73
CA ASP A 186 2.04 -3.33 12.22
C ASP A 186 1.47 -2.10 11.48
N ASP A 187 2.35 -1.28 10.92
CA ASP A 187 1.99 -0.08 10.16
C ASP A 187 1.41 -0.44 8.79
N VAL A 188 1.77 -1.62 8.27
CA VAL A 188 1.29 -2.14 6.99
C VAL A 188 0.02 -2.95 7.22
N ILE A 189 -1.10 -2.43 6.72
CA ILE A 189 -2.40 -3.11 6.81
C ILE A 189 -2.61 -4.09 5.64
N ARG A 190 -1.98 -3.84 4.50
CA ARG A 190 -1.96 -4.72 3.33
C ARG A 190 -0.71 -4.47 2.51
N SER A 191 -0.08 -5.53 2.03
CA SER A 191 1.00 -5.46 1.03
C SER A 191 0.70 -6.40 -0.12
N SER A 192 1.14 -6.02 -1.32
CA SER A 192 1.11 -6.87 -2.51
C SER A 192 2.26 -6.49 -3.43
N SER A 193 3.07 -7.48 -3.78
CA SER A 193 4.20 -7.32 -4.69
C SER A 193 3.87 -7.93 -6.05
N PHE A 194 4.27 -7.27 -7.13
CA PHE A 194 4.02 -7.68 -8.50
C PHE A 194 5.32 -7.72 -9.28
N LYS A 195 5.52 -8.79 -10.05
CA LYS A 195 6.59 -8.85 -11.05
C LYS A 195 6.13 -8.14 -12.32
N ILE A 196 6.83 -7.09 -12.72
CA ILE A 196 6.49 -6.34 -13.92
C ILE A 196 7.01 -7.06 -15.17
N ARG A 197 6.17 -7.10 -16.20
CA ARG A 197 6.49 -7.64 -17.52
C ARG A 197 5.96 -6.68 -18.58
N LYS A 198 6.76 -6.44 -19.62
CA LYS A 198 6.33 -5.61 -20.75
C LYS A 198 5.04 -6.16 -21.36
N ARG A 199 3.99 -5.34 -21.35
CA ARG A 199 2.70 -5.68 -21.98
C ARG A 199 2.89 -5.75 -23.49
N LYS A 200 2.50 -6.87 -24.10
CA LYS A 200 2.36 -6.98 -25.56
C LYS A 200 0.89 -6.73 -25.90
N LEU A 201 0.59 -5.58 -26.49
CA LEU A 201 -0.71 -5.32 -27.10
C LEU A 201 -0.70 -6.00 -28.47
N PHE A 202 -1.70 -6.82 -28.74
CA PHE A 202 -1.91 -7.50 -30.03
C PHE A 202 -2.71 -6.60 -30.97
#